data_AF-A0A1I1B0D9-F1
#
_entry.id   AF-A0A1I1B0D9-F1
#
_cell.length_a   1.000
_cell.length_b   1.000
_cell.length_c   1.000
_cell.angle_alpha   90.00
_cell.angle_beta   90.00
_cell.angle_gamma   90.00
#
_symmetry.space_group_name_H-M   'P 1'
#
loop_
_entity.id
_entity.type
_entity.pdbx_description
1 polymer ?
#
loop_
_entity_poly.entity_id
_entity_poly.type
_entity_poly.pdbx_seq_one_letter_code
_entity_poly.pdbx_strand_id
1 'polypeptide(L)'
;MRKKLSMNKSNTMTFAMGFEEYIDNCKVRNLRSATIKRYKESINTIYKFIDSSTPLEELAKDTLDKFVINCKENLKINDVILHTYLRELKTLMYYFMRCDYIPTFKIQLTKVNKKPVETYTDG
;
A
#
# COMPACT_ATOMS: atom_id res chain seq x y z
N MET A 1 38.31 5.50 -1.64
CA MET A 1 37.53 4.46 -2.35
C MET A 1 36.80 3.60 -1.31
N ARG A 2 35.47 3.64 -1.26
CA ARG A 2 34.68 2.76 -0.37
C ARG A 2 34.16 1.59 -1.20
N LYS A 3 34.71 0.39 -0.95
CA LYS A 3 34.14 -0.87 -1.45
C LYS A 3 32.73 -1.01 -0.86
N LYS A 4 31.70 -0.79 -1.67
CA LYS A 4 30.33 -1.17 -1.30
C LYS A 4 30.24 -2.68 -1.48
N LEU A 5 30.01 -3.37 -0.37
CA LEU A 5 29.82 -4.81 -0.27
C LEU A 5 28.75 -5.26 -1.27
N SER A 6 29.14 -6.15 -2.18
CA SER A 6 28.24 -6.95 -2.99
C SER A 6 27.48 -7.89 -2.06
N MET A 7 26.23 -7.56 -1.72
CA MET A 7 25.31 -8.50 -1.09
C MET A 7 24.51 -9.22 -2.19
N ASN A 8 25.12 -10.27 -2.74
CA ASN A 8 24.37 -11.33 -3.42
C ASN A 8 23.68 -12.20 -2.36
N LYS A 9 22.45 -11.85 -2.03
CA LYS A 9 21.43 -12.80 -1.55
C LYS A 9 20.19 -12.55 -2.39
N SER A 10 20.05 -13.35 -3.44
CA SER A 10 18.87 -13.41 -4.32
C SER A 10 17.67 -13.99 -3.56
N ASN A 11 17.18 -13.24 -2.58
CA ASN A 11 15.93 -13.48 -1.86
C ASN A 11 15.30 -12.11 -1.62
N THR A 12 15.15 -11.35 -2.71
CA THR A 12 14.57 -10.02 -2.70
C THR A 12 13.14 -10.12 -2.19
N MET A 13 12.87 -9.50 -1.03
CA MET A 13 11.53 -9.46 -0.47
C MET A 13 10.60 -8.78 -1.48
N THR A 14 9.58 -9.50 -1.95
CA THR A 14 8.60 -8.97 -2.91
C THR A 14 7.46 -8.30 -2.18
N PHE A 15 6.66 -7.52 -2.92
CA PHE A 15 5.49 -6.85 -2.38
C PHE A 15 4.47 -7.84 -1.80
N ALA A 16 4.29 -9.00 -2.46
CA ALA A 16 3.46 -10.09 -1.97
C ALA A 16 3.93 -10.61 -0.60
N MET A 17 5.22 -10.93 -0.49
CA MET A 17 5.80 -11.47 0.75
C MET A 17 5.72 -10.44 1.88
N GLY A 18 6.04 -9.17 1.60
CA GLY A 18 5.91 -8.09 2.56
C GLY A 18 4.47 -7.88 3.04
N PHE A 19 3.48 -8.02 2.14
CA PHE A 19 2.08 -7.93 2.52
C PHE A 19 1.64 -9.09 3.42
N GLU A 20 2.06 -10.32 3.14
CA GLU A 20 1.78 -11.47 4.01
C GLU A 20 2.34 -11.25 5.42
N GLU A 21 3.57 -10.76 5.52
CA GLU A 21 4.19 -10.41 6.80
C GLU A 21 3.42 -9.30 7.52
N TYR A 22 2.94 -8.28 6.80
CA TYR A 22 2.08 -7.24 7.36
C TYR A 22 0.77 -7.82 7.92
N ILE A 23 0.15 -8.79 7.24
CA ILE A 23 -1.05 -9.46 7.73
C ILE A 23 -0.76 -10.22 9.02
N ASP A 24 0.39 -10.89 9.11
CA ASP A 24 0.80 -11.57 10.34
C ASP A 24 1.09 -10.57 11.47
N ASN A 25 1.73 -9.43 11.17
CA ASN A 25 1.87 -8.34 12.13
C ASN A 25 0.51 -7.84 12.64
N CYS A 26 -0.49 -7.74 11.77
CA CYS A 26 -1.85 -7.36 12.15
C CYS A 26 -2.48 -8.37 13.11
N LYS A 27 -2.29 -9.67 12.88
CA LYS A 27 -2.78 -10.73 13.78
C LYS A 27 -2.09 -10.67 15.15
N VAL A 28 -0.77 -10.51 15.17
CA VAL A 28 0.02 -10.38 16.43
C VAL A 28 -0.46 -9.18 17.25
N ARG A 29 -0.84 -8.09 16.59
CA ARG A 29 -1.41 -6.89 17.23
C ARG A 29 -2.90 -7.03 17.59
N ASN A 30 -3.49 -8.20 17.37
CA ASN A 30 -4.88 -8.53 17.65
C ASN A 30 -5.89 -7.61 16.94
N LEU A 31 -5.60 -7.24 15.67
CA LEU A 31 -6.57 -6.51 14.84
C LEU A 31 -7.80 -7.39 14.57
N ARG A 32 -8.98 -6.77 14.52
CA ARG A 32 -10.23 -7.45 14.22
C ARG A 32 -10.14 -8.19 12.88
N SER A 33 -10.65 -9.42 12.82
CA SER A 33 -10.65 -10.25 11.60
C SER A 33 -11.29 -9.56 10.41
N ALA A 34 -12.34 -8.76 10.63
CA ALA A 34 -12.98 -7.96 9.58
C ALA A 34 -12.02 -6.91 8.97
N THR A 35 -11.13 -6.32 9.77
CA THR A 35 -10.11 -5.38 9.31
C THR A 35 -9.05 -6.09 8.47
N ILE A 36 -8.60 -7.26 8.92
CA ILE A 36 -7.65 -8.10 8.17
C ILE A 36 -8.25 -8.56 6.84
N LYS A 37 -9.52 -8.97 6.84
CA LYS A 37 -10.26 -9.35 5.63
C LYS A 37 -10.29 -8.19 4.63
N ARG A 38 -10.64 -6.98 5.08
CA ARG A 38 -10.62 -5.79 4.24
C ARG A 38 -9.25 -5.54 3.60
N TYR A 39 -8.16 -5.63 4.36
CA TYR A 39 -6.81 -5.47 3.76
C TYR A 39 -6.52 -6.50 2.67
N LYS A 40 -6.93 -7.77 2.87
CA LYS A 40 -6.79 -8.82 1.85
C LYS A 40 -7.68 -8.60 0.63
N GLU A 41 -8.83 -7.97 0.78
CA GLU A 41 -9.69 -7.61 -0.36
C GLU A 41 -9.09 -6.43 -1.14
N SER A 42 -8.62 -5.40 -0.44
CA SER A 42 -8.08 -4.21 -1.08
C SER A 42 -6.74 -4.47 -1.77
N ILE A 43 -5.88 -5.35 -1.24
CA ILE A 43 -4.58 -5.63 -1.86
C ILE A 43 -4.73 -6.19 -3.27
N ASN A 44 -5.79 -6.94 -3.56
CA ASN A 44 -6.06 -7.45 -4.90
C ASN A 44 -6.26 -6.32 -5.92
N THR A 45 -6.82 -5.18 -5.47
CA THR A 45 -6.94 -4.00 -6.33
C THR A 45 -5.61 -3.30 -6.47
N ILE A 46 -4.83 -3.20 -5.38
CA ILE A 46 -3.49 -2.60 -5.42
C ILE A 46 -2.57 -3.40 -6.36
N TYR A 47 -2.65 -4.73 -6.36
CA TYR A 47 -1.86 -5.58 -7.25
C TYR A 47 -2.16 -5.42 -8.74
N LYS A 48 -3.32 -4.84 -9.10
CA LYS A 48 -3.59 -4.48 -10.51
C LYS A 48 -2.75 -3.30 -10.98
N PHE A 49 -2.14 -2.56 -10.06
CA PHE A 49 -1.38 -1.34 -10.34
C PHE A 49 0.10 -1.45 -9.99
N ILE A 50 0.42 -2.24 -8.97
CA ILE A 50 1.78 -2.51 -8.52
C ILE A 50 1.92 -4.02 -8.56
N ASP A 51 2.85 -4.54 -9.35
CA ASP A 51 3.03 -5.99 -9.47
C ASP A 51 3.31 -6.60 -8.08
N SER A 52 2.68 -7.73 -7.78
CA SER A 52 2.88 -8.42 -6.51
C SER A 52 4.30 -8.98 -6.38
N SER A 53 4.97 -9.21 -7.50
CA SER A 53 6.38 -9.60 -7.59
C SER A 53 7.37 -8.43 -7.49
N THR A 54 6.88 -7.18 -7.49
CA THR A 54 7.73 -5.98 -7.36
C THR A 54 8.59 -6.09 -6.09
N PRO A 55 9.93 -5.96 -6.21
CA PRO A 55 10.81 -5.82 -5.05
C PRO A 55 10.38 -4.71 -4.10
N LEU A 56 10.35 -4.95 -2.80
CA LEU A 56 10.01 -3.90 -1.83
C LEU A 56 10.94 -2.68 -1.96
N GLU A 57 12.21 -2.88 -2.28
CA GLU A 57 13.19 -1.81 -2.49
C GLU A 57 12.84 -0.83 -3.62
N GLU A 58 12.01 -1.26 -4.58
CA GLU A 58 11.50 -0.42 -5.67
C GLU A 58 10.26 0.40 -5.24
N LEU A 59 9.64 0.09 -4.09
CA LEU A 59 8.49 0.82 -3.57
C LEU A 59 8.95 2.15 -2.94
N ALA A 60 8.93 3.20 -3.75
CA ALA A 60 9.28 4.55 -3.35
C ALA A 60 8.06 5.49 -3.40
N LYS A 61 8.28 6.77 -3.07
CA LYS A 61 7.26 7.82 -3.21
C LYS A 61 6.68 7.85 -4.63
N ASP A 62 7.51 7.64 -5.64
CA ASP A 62 7.11 7.61 -7.04
C ASP A 62 6.08 6.52 -7.35
N THR A 63 6.20 5.35 -6.72
CA THR A 63 5.22 4.25 -6.85
C THR A 63 3.84 4.67 -6.35
N LEU A 64 3.77 5.44 -5.26
CA LEU A 64 2.51 5.96 -4.75
C LEU A 64 1.91 7.02 -5.70
N ASP A 65 2.73 7.93 -6.21
CA ASP A 65 2.28 8.97 -7.14
C ASP A 65 1.74 8.34 -8.44
N LYS A 66 2.46 7.36 -9.00
CA LYS A 66 2.03 6.55 -10.15
C LYS A 66 0.74 5.78 -9.88
N PHE A 67 0.58 5.21 -8.68
CA PHE A 67 -0.65 4.53 -8.28
C PHE A 67 -1.86 5.49 -8.30
N VAL A 68 -1.70 6.72 -7.79
CA VAL A 68 -2.76 7.76 -7.83
C VAL A 68 -3.13 8.09 -9.28
N ILE A 69 -2.14 8.33 -10.14
CA ILE A 69 -2.33 8.68 -11.55
C ILE A 69 -3.06 7.55 -12.27
N ASN A 70 -2.56 6.31 -12.15
CA ASN A 70 -3.14 5.14 -12.79
C ASN A 70 -4.58 4.90 -12.34
N CYS A 71 -4.92 5.10 -11.06
CA CYS A 71 -6.29 4.97 -10.58
C CYS A 71 -7.25 5.98 -11.23
N LYS A 72 -6.81 7.24 -11.35
CA LYS A 72 -7.61 8.32 -11.93
C LYS A 72 -7.82 8.15 -13.43
N GLU A 73 -6.79 7.71 -14.15
CA GLU A 73 -6.84 7.56 -15.61
C GLU A 73 -7.52 6.27 -16.04
N ASN A 74 -7.24 5.13 -15.37
CA ASN A 74 -7.66 3.82 -15.86
C ASN A 74 -8.95 3.28 -15.25
N LEU A 75 -9.26 3.60 -13.98
CA LEU A 75 -10.36 2.94 -13.27
C LEU A 75 -11.65 3.75 -13.18
N LYS A 76 -11.66 5.05 -13.51
CA LYS A 76 -12.80 5.97 -13.26
C LYS A 76 -13.45 5.75 -11.88
N ILE A 77 -12.66 5.32 -10.90
CA ILE A 77 -13.17 5.01 -9.56
C ILE A 77 -13.51 6.29 -8.84
N ASN A 78 -14.53 6.24 -7.99
CA ASN A 78 -14.88 7.36 -7.15
C ASN A 78 -13.70 7.70 -6.23
N ASP A 79 -13.43 9.00 -6.13
CA ASP A 79 -12.55 9.67 -5.18
C ASP A 79 -12.54 9.05 -3.76
N VAL A 80 -13.69 8.62 -3.25
CA VAL A 80 -13.81 7.94 -1.94
C VAL A 80 -13.10 6.59 -1.90
N ILE A 81 -13.23 5.80 -2.97
CA ILE A 81 -12.60 4.48 -3.11
C ILE A 81 -11.09 4.66 -3.27
N LEU A 82 -10.67 5.58 -4.14
CA LEU A 82 -9.26 5.94 -4.32
C LEU A 82 -8.61 6.34 -2.99
N HIS A 83 -9.26 7.21 -2.22
CA HIS A 83 -8.76 7.63 -0.91
C HIS A 83 -8.61 6.46 0.06
N THR A 84 -9.52 5.48 0.00
CA THR A 84 -9.47 4.29 0.85
C THR A 84 -8.24 3.46 0.53
N TYR A 85 -7.98 3.16 -0.74
CA TYR A 85 -6.80 2.41 -1.16
C TYR A 85 -5.50 3.16 -0.88
N LEU A 86 -5.47 4.49 -1.08
CA LEU A 86 -4.29 5.30 -0.75
C LEU A 86 -3.97 5.27 0.74
N ARG A 87 -4.99 5.29 1.59
CA ARG A 87 -4.81 5.18 3.05
C ARG A 87 -4.27 3.81 3.45
N GLU A 88 -4.76 2.75 2.83
CA GLU A 88 -4.28 1.39 3.08
C GLU A 88 -2.85 1.20 2.61
N LEU A 89 -2.53 1.60 1.38
CA LEU A 89 -1.19 1.55 0.82
C LEU A 89 -0.21 2.38 1.67
N LYS A 90 -0.60 3.58 2.11
CA LYS A 90 0.18 4.39 3.04
C LYS A 90 0.49 3.65 4.34
N THR A 91 -0.49 2.95 4.91
CA THR A 91 -0.32 2.20 6.17
C THR A 91 0.67 1.05 5.96
N LEU A 92 0.56 0.35 4.83
CA LEU A 92 1.44 -0.73 4.43
C LEU A 92 2.87 -0.24 4.17
N MET A 93 3.04 0.88 3.46
CA MET A 93 4.35 1.49 3.25
C MET A 93 5.01 1.94 4.56
N TYR A 94 4.25 2.50 5.50
CA TYR A 94 4.81 2.81 6.82
C TYR A 94 5.19 1.56 7.61
N TYR A 95 4.49 0.44 7.43
CA TYR A 95 4.94 -0.83 7.97
C TYR A 95 6.28 -1.25 7.38
N PHE A 96 6.43 -1.18 6.05
CA PHE A 96 7.70 -1.49 5.37
C PHE A 96 8.84 -0.57 5.82
N MET A 97 8.56 0.72 6.03
CA MET A 97 9.54 1.66 6.60
C MET A 97 9.95 1.27 8.02
N ARG A 98 9.01 0.80 8.85
CA ARG A 98 9.30 0.36 10.23
C ARG A 98 10.12 -0.93 10.27
N CYS A 99 10.02 -1.77 9.24
CA CYS A 99 10.81 -2.98 9.07
C CYS A 99 12.12 -2.72 8.30
N ASP A 100 12.45 -1.46 7.99
CA ASP A 100 13.61 -1.05 7.20
C ASP A 100 13.69 -1.70 5.80
N TYR A 101 12.55 -2.11 5.23
CA TYR A 101 12.48 -2.63 3.85
C TYR A 101 12.57 -1.53 2.80
N ILE A 102 12.09 -0.33 3.13
CA ILE A 102 12.14 0.84 2.26
C ILE A 102 12.63 2.07 3.03
N PRO A 103 13.27 3.05 2.35
CA PRO A 103 13.63 4.31 2.98
C PRO A 103 12.41 5.03 3.56
N THR A 104 12.61 5.74 4.67
CA THR A 104 11.56 6.57 5.26
C THR A 104 11.32 7.83 4.43
N PHE A 105 10.07 8.11 4.12
CA PHE A 105 9.68 9.35 3.45
C PHE A 105 8.28 9.80 3.86
N LYS A 106 7.99 11.09 3.70
CA LYS A 106 6.71 11.67 4.06
C LYS A 106 5.66 11.38 2.99
N ILE A 107 4.68 10.54 3.33
CA ILE A 107 3.53 10.26 2.46
C ILE A 107 2.42 11.30 2.72
N GLN A 108 2.23 12.20 1.75
CA GLN A 108 1.12 13.15 1.74
C GLN A 108 -0.05 12.55 0.96
N LEU A 109 -1.21 12.44 1.62
CA LEU A 109 -2.45 12.07 0.94
C LEU A 109 -3.01 13.33 0.28
N THR A 110 -3.24 13.30 -1.02
CA THR A 110 -3.98 14.36 -1.72
C THR A 110 -5.35 14.54 -1.08
N LYS A 111 -5.74 15.81 -0.83
CA LYS A 111 -7.09 16.13 -0.36
C LYS A 111 -8.08 15.65 -1.41
N VAL A 112 -8.86 14.65 -1.04
CA VAL A 112 -10.02 14.26 -1.83
C VAL A 112 -11.13 15.24 -1.54
N ASN A 113 -11.63 15.89 -2.59
CA ASN A 113 -12.89 16.61 -2.53
C ASN A 113 -13.95 15.55 -2.23
N LYS A 114 -14.32 15.41 -0.96
CA LYS A 114 -15.51 14.67 -0.58
C LYS A 114 -16.67 15.38 -1.27
N LYS A 115 -17.09 14.91 -2.45
CA LYS A 115 -18.49 15.05 -2.81
C LYS A 115 -19.24 14.42 -1.64
N PRO A 116 -20.18 15.13 -0.98
CA PRO A 116 -21.00 14.53 0.05
C PRO A 116 -21.60 13.28 -0.58
N VAL A 117 -21.16 12.11 -0.13
CA VAL A 117 -21.93 10.91 -0.40
C VAL A 117 -23.15 11.14 0.46
N GLU A 118 -24.32 11.33 -0.17
CA GLU A 118 -25.59 11.22 0.55
C GLU A 118 -25.49 9.91 1.32
N THR A 119 -25.32 10.02 2.62
CA THR A 119 -25.51 8.91 3.52
C THR A 119 -26.94 8.49 3.27
N TYR A 120 -27.15 7.28 2.76
CA TYR A 120 -28.44 6.63 2.87
C TYR A 120 -28.73 6.56 4.37
N THR A 121 -29.48 7.57 4.78
CA THR A 121 -30.28 7.57 5.99
C THR A 121 -31.60 6.92 5.57
N ASP A 122 -32.13 6.10 6.46
CA ASP A 122 -33.43 5.42 6.44
C ASP A 122 -33.56 4.07 5.70
N GLY A 123 -34.04 3.12 6.51
CA GLY A 123 -34.36 1.73 6.24
C GLY A 123 -34.39 0.94 7.53
#